data_AF-A0A961R6S5-F1
#
_entry.id   AF-A0A961R6S5-F1
#
_cell.length_a   1.000
_cell.length_b   1.000
_cell.length_c   1.000
_cell.angle_alpha   90.00
_cell.angle_beta   90.00
_cell.angle_gamma   90.00
#
_symmetry.space_group_name_H-M   'P 1'
#
loop_
_entity.id
_entity.type
_entity.pdbx_description
1 polymer ?
#
loop_
_entity_poly.entity_id
_entity_poly.type
_entity_poly.pdbx_seq_one_letter_code
_entity_poly.pdbx_strand_id
1 'polypeptide(L)'
;SRIERVYRPYHANLRRIIAQTHVQFGKAILIDCHSMPANVRVTGGSRRPDIIIGDRYGASAAHDLSRAAVSFLSGLGYHVVRNKPYAGGFITEHYGRPARGLHALQIEINRGLYVDEASLEKTAGFDLLKADLWEFASQMMAYVREGFSEDRLAAE
;
A
#
# COMPACT_ATOMS: atom_id res chain seq x y z
N SER A 1 -28.97 -8.73 3.05
CA SER A 1 -27.94 -9.52 2.33
C SER A 1 -26.56 -9.18 2.87
N ARG A 2 -25.49 -9.91 2.46
CA ARG A 2 -24.09 -9.55 2.79
C ARG A 2 -23.70 -8.17 2.24
N ILE A 3 -24.27 -7.78 1.09
CA ILE A 3 -24.06 -6.47 0.47
C ILE A 3 -24.53 -5.34 1.40
N GLU A 4 -25.76 -5.42 1.91
CA GLU A 4 -26.32 -4.37 2.78
C GLU A 4 -25.67 -4.30 4.16
N ARG A 5 -25.25 -5.44 4.71
CA ARG A 5 -24.82 -5.53 6.12
C ARG A 5 -23.32 -5.43 6.33
N VAL A 6 -22.52 -5.66 5.29
CA VAL A 6 -21.05 -5.69 5.39
C VAL A 6 -20.41 -4.76 4.37
N TYR A 7 -20.65 -5.01 3.08
CA TYR A 7 -19.99 -4.27 2.00
C TYR A 7 -20.34 -2.78 2.02
N ARG A 8 -21.64 -2.43 2.00
CA ARG A 8 -22.08 -1.02 1.97
C ARG A 8 -21.64 -0.26 3.23
N PRO A 9 -21.80 -0.77 4.46
CA PRO A 9 -21.33 -0.08 5.66
C PRO A 9 -19.81 0.15 5.68
N TYR A 10 -19.02 -0.85 5.26
CA TYR A 10 -17.57 -0.71 5.15
C TYR A 10 -17.19 0.43 4.19
N HIS A 11 -17.71 0.41 2.96
CA HIS A 11 -17.39 1.42 1.96
C HIS A 11 -17.93 2.81 2.29
N ALA A 12 -19.07 2.90 2.97
CA ALA A 12 -19.61 4.17 3.46
C ALA A 12 -18.68 4.79 4.50
N ASN A 13 -18.23 4.00 5.49
CA ASN A 13 -17.31 4.49 6.51
C ASN A 13 -15.94 4.86 5.93
N LEU A 14 -15.39 4.02 5.04
CA LEU A 14 -14.11 4.30 4.39
C LEU A 14 -14.17 5.60 3.58
N ARG A 15 -15.23 5.79 2.77
CA ARG A 15 -15.45 7.03 2.01
C ARG A 15 -15.53 8.25 2.94
N ARG A 16 -16.24 8.13 4.06
CA ARG A 16 -16.38 9.21 5.05
C ARG A 16 -15.03 9.63 5.62
N ILE A 17 -14.19 8.69 6.04
CA ILE A 17 -12.88 8.99 6.63
C ILE A 17 -11.97 9.64 5.59
N ILE A 18 -11.91 9.10 4.37
CA ILE A 18 -11.12 9.68 3.27
C ILE A 18 -11.56 11.11 2.96
N ALA A 19 -12.88 11.35 2.86
CA ALA A 19 -13.40 12.68 2.60
C ALA A 19 -13.07 13.66 3.74
N GLN A 20 -13.18 13.24 5.00
CA GLN A 20 -12.82 14.06 6.15
C GLN A 20 -11.34 14.43 6.15
N THR A 21 -10.45 13.46 5.93
CA THR A 21 -9.00 13.71 5.82
C THR A 21 -8.69 14.68 4.68
N HIS A 22 -9.30 14.46 3.50
CA HIS A 22 -9.09 15.34 2.35
C HIS A 22 -9.59 16.76 2.58
N VAL A 23 -10.77 16.95 3.19
CA VAL A 23 -11.28 18.28 3.55
C VAL A 23 -10.36 18.98 4.54
N GLN A 24 -9.80 18.25 5.50
CA GLN A 24 -8.95 18.83 6.53
C GLN A 24 -7.56 19.21 6.03
N PHE A 25 -6.96 18.41 5.15
CA PHE A 25 -5.54 18.54 4.79
C PHE A 25 -5.29 18.84 3.31
N GLY A 26 -6.35 18.92 2.48
CA GLY A 26 -6.25 19.01 1.03
C GLY A 26 -5.76 17.74 0.34
N LYS A 27 -5.41 16.70 1.12
CA LYS A 27 -4.94 15.40 0.64
C LYS A 27 -5.44 14.28 1.54
N ALA A 28 -5.62 13.08 0.97
CA ALA A 28 -5.84 11.86 1.74
C ALA A 28 -5.06 10.71 1.11
N ILE A 29 -4.37 9.93 1.94
CA ILE A 29 -3.57 8.79 1.52
C ILE A 29 -4.13 7.55 2.19
N LEU A 30 -4.71 6.65 1.40
CA LEU A 30 -5.21 5.36 1.82
C LEU A 30 -4.14 4.29 1.60
N ILE A 31 -3.77 3.59 2.67
CA ILE A 31 -2.97 2.36 2.58
C ILE A 31 -3.91 1.16 2.68
N ASP A 32 -3.99 0.40 1.59
CA ASP A 32 -4.76 -0.83 1.46
C ASP A 32 -3.84 -2.03 1.74
N CYS A 33 -3.87 -2.53 2.98
CA CYS A 33 -2.96 -3.55 3.48
C CYS A 33 -3.45 -4.97 3.20
N HIS A 34 -2.59 -5.80 2.62
CA HIS A 34 -2.87 -7.19 2.27
C HIS A 34 -1.67 -8.10 2.58
N SER A 35 -1.92 -9.40 2.48
CA SER A 35 -0.87 -10.41 2.48
C SER A 35 -1.08 -11.38 1.33
N MET A 36 0.02 -11.84 0.75
CA MET A 36 0.04 -12.76 -0.37
C MET A 36 0.70 -14.09 -0.01
N PRO A 37 0.34 -15.19 -0.69
CA PRO A 37 0.99 -16.48 -0.48
C PRO A 37 2.51 -16.45 -0.65
N ALA A 38 3.24 -17.27 0.11
CA ALA A 38 4.70 -17.28 0.06
C ALA A 38 5.27 -17.83 -1.25
N ASN A 39 4.43 -18.51 -2.04
CA ASN A 39 4.79 -19.06 -3.33
C ASN A 39 4.60 -18.10 -4.52
N VAL A 40 4.15 -16.86 -4.28
CA VAL A 40 4.00 -15.85 -5.35
C VAL A 40 5.35 -15.62 -6.04
N ARG A 41 5.33 -15.67 -7.37
CA ARG A 41 6.48 -15.39 -8.24
C ARG A 41 6.12 -14.28 -9.21
N VAL A 42 7.11 -13.46 -9.55
CA VAL A 42 7.01 -12.50 -10.65
C VAL A 42 7.61 -13.14 -11.89
N THR A 43 6.88 -13.13 -13.00
CA THR A 43 7.37 -13.63 -14.30
C THR A 43 8.66 -12.91 -14.67
N GLY A 44 9.73 -13.67 -14.94
CA GLY A 44 11.05 -13.14 -15.28
C GLY A 44 11.90 -12.71 -14.08
N GLY A 45 11.41 -12.81 -12.84
CA GLY A 45 12.19 -12.57 -11.63
C GLY A 45 12.84 -13.85 -11.09
N SER A 46 14.09 -13.75 -10.64
CA SER A 46 14.81 -14.87 -10.00
C SER A 46 14.47 -15.04 -8.52
N ARG A 47 14.05 -13.96 -7.84
CA ARG A 47 13.70 -13.93 -6.41
C ARG A 47 12.22 -13.64 -6.21
N ARG A 48 11.62 -14.30 -5.21
CA ARG A 48 10.25 -13.99 -4.78
C ARG A 48 10.21 -12.61 -4.13
N PRO A 49 9.17 -11.80 -4.38
CA PRO A 49 9.01 -10.54 -3.68
C PRO A 49 8.68 -10.79 -2.21
N ASP A 50 9.31 -10.00 -1.35
CA ASP A 50 8.96 -9.91 0.06
C ASP A 50 7.74 -9.01 0.21
N ILE A 51 7.70 -7.89 -0.54
CA ILE A 51 6.58 -6.93 -0.55
C ILE A 51 6.29 -6.48 -1.99
N ILE A 52 5.01 -6.24 -2.30
CA ILE A 52 4.57 -5.63 -3.56
C ILE A 52 3.82 -4.34 -3.28
N ILE A 53 4.22 -3.27 -3.95
CA ILE A 53 3.51 -1.97 -3.92
C ILE A 53 2.65 -1.85 -5.18
N GLY A 54 1.34 -1.71 -5.00
CA GLY A 54 0.36 -1.52 -6.07
C GLY A 54 -0.19 -0.09 -6.09
N ASP A 55 0.02 0.64 -7.19
CA ASP A 55 -0.49 2.01 -7.39
C ASP A 55 -1.29 2.17 -8.68
N ARG A 56 -1.75 1.04 -9.22
CA ARG A 56 -2.41 0.91 -10.52
C ARG A 56 -1.62 1.59 -11.65
N TYR A 57 -0.31 1.38 -11.67
CA TYR A 57 0.59 1.99 -12.65
C TYR A 57 0.52 3.53 -12.62
N GLY A 58 0.41 4.10 -11.41
CA GLY A 58 0.28 5.54 -11.17
C GLY A 58 -1.15 6.09 -11.24
N ALA A 59 -2.15 5.27 -11.59
CA ALA A 59 -3.53 5.75 -11.67
C ALA A 59 -4.17 5.98 -10.29
N SER A 60 -3.70 5.31 -9.23
CA SER A 60 -4.31 5.43 -7.90
C SER A 60 -3.52 6.26 -6.90
N ALA A 61 -2.23 6.54 -7.14
CA ALA A 61 -1.39 7.33 -6.23
C ALA A 61 -0.33 8.11 -7.00
N ALA A 62 0.20 9.17 -6.36
CA ALA A 62 1.31 9.93 -6.93
C ALA A 62 2.57 9.06 -7.00
N HIS A 63 3.35 9.22 -8.08
CA HIS A 63 4.52 8.39 -8.32
C HIS A 63 5.59 8.53 -7.22
N ASP A 64 5.73 9.74 -6.65
CA ASP A 64 6.64 10.02 -5.53
C ASP A 64 6.29 9.22 -4.28
N LEU A 65 5.01 9.06 -3.99
CA LEU A 65 4.54 8.29 -2.85
C LEU A 65 4.87 6.80 -2.99
N SER A 66 4.63 6.22 -4.17
CA SER A 66 4.98 4.81 -4.47
C SER A 66 6.49 4.59 -4.42
N ARG A 67 7.28 5.54 -4.95
CA ARG A 67 8.76 5.47 -4.91
C ARG A 67 9.29 5.53 -3.49
N ALA A 68 8.79 6.44 -2.67
CA ALA A 68 9.17 6.54 -1.26
C ALA A 68 8.86 5.23 -0.54
N ALA A 69 7.66 4.66 -0.77
CA ALA A 69 7.28 3.41 -0.14
C ALA A 69 8.24 2.25 -0.49
N VAL A 70 8.61 2.12 -1.77
CA VAL A 70 9.61 1.14 -2.22
C VAL A 70 10.97 1.41 -1.58
N SER A 71 11.43 2.66 -1.59
CA SER A 71 12.75 3.02 -1.06
C SER A 71 12.89 2.71 0.43
N PHE A 72 11.88 3.04 1.24
CA PHE A 72 11.88 2.81 2.68
C PHE A 72 11.90 1.33 3.02
N LEU A 73 11.03 0.54 2.40
CA LEU A 73 10.99 -0.90 2.63
C LEU A 73 12.25 -1.61 2.11
N SER A 74 12.79 -1.19 0.96
CA SER A 74 14.08 -1.72 0.49
C SER A 74 15.24 -1.32 1.40
N GLY A 75 15.20 -0.13 2.00
CA GLY A 75 16.16 0.31 3.02
C GLY A 75 16.14 -0.53 4.29
N LEU A 76 14.98 -1.12 4.62
CA LEU A 76 14.81 -2.10 5.70
C LEU A 76 15.23 -3.53 5.28
N GLY A 77 15.73 -3.72 4.06
CA GLY A 77 16.28 -4.99 3.57
C GLY A 77 15.29 -5.87 2.78
N TYR A 78 14.06 -5.41 2.54
CA TYR A 78 13.06 -6.18 1.79
C TYR A 78 13.30 -6.13 0.28
N HIS A 79 13.08 -7.25 -0.41
CA HIS A 79 12.94 -7.27 -1.86
C HIS A 79 11.54 -6.79 -2.25
N VAL A 80 11.45 -5.53 -2.67
CA VAL A 80 10.19 -4.86 -3.00
C VAL A 80 10.04 -4.74 -4.52
N VAL A 81 8.86 -5.08 -5.03
CA VAL A 81 8.52 -4.90 -6.45
C VAL A 81 7.25 -4.05 -6.60
N ARG A 82 7.03 -3.51 -7.80
CA ARG A 82 5.84 -2.70 -8.11
C ARG A 82 4.91 -3.41 -9.07
N ASN A 83 3.62 -3.30 -8.78
CA ASN A 83 2.49 -3.61 -9.66
C ASN A 83 2.38 -5.03 -10.23
N LYS A 84 3.26 -5.97 -9.87
CA LYS A 84 3.26 -7.33 -10.43
C LYS A 84 3.45 -8.39 -9.34
N PRO A 85 2.61 -9.43 -9.29
CA PRO A 85 1.37 -9.61 -10.06
C PRO A 85 0.21 -8.70 -9.60
N TYR A 86 0.36 -7.98 -8.48
CA TYR A 86 -0.71 -7.18 -7.89
C TYR A 86 -0.46 -5.68 -8.13
N ALA A 87 -1.24 -5.08 -9.03
CA ALA A 87 -1.20 -3.65 -9.33
C ALA A 87 -2.10 -2.80 -8.44
N GLY A 88 -3.00 -3.41 -7.68
CA GLY A 88 -4.09 -2.70 -7.02
C GLY A 88 -5.45 -3.29 -7.40
N GLY A 89 -6.37 -3.37 -6.44
CA GLY A 89 -7.73 -3.86 -6.63
C GLY A 89 -8.80 -2.76 -6.62
N PHE A 90 -10.02 -3.16 -6.26
CA PHE A 90 -11.19 -2.28 -6.19
C PHE A 90 -10.96 -1.03 -5.32
N ILE A 91 -10.30 -1.17 -4.17
CA ILE A 91 -10.02 -0.05 -3.26
C ILE A 91 -9.16 1.01 -3.95
N THR A 92 -8.03 0.60 -4.50
CA THR A 92 -7.14 1.52 -5.24
C THR A 92 -7.83 2.18 -6.43
N GLU A 93 -8.67 1.44 -7.16
CA GLU A 93 -9.46 1.96 -8.28
C GLU A 93 -10.49 2.99 -7.87
N HIS A 94 -11.23 2.70 -6.80
CA HIS A 94 -12.41 3.45 -6.43
C HIS A 94 -12.05 4.71 -5.65
N TYR A 95 -10.98 4.67 -4.87
CA TYR A 95 -10.61 5.75 -3.96
C TYR A 95 -9.37 6.54 -4.40
N GLY A 96 -8.55 6.03 -5.32
CA GLY A 96 -7.39 6.75 -5.86
C GLY A 96 -7.77 7.74 -6.95
N ARG A 97 -7.56 9.03 -6.72
CA ARG A 97 -7.67 10.13 -7.71
C ARG A 97 -6.52 11.11 -7.46
N PRO A 98 -5.27 10.76 -7.83
CA PRO A 98 -4.10 11.51 -7.41
C PRO A 98 -4.11 12.97 -7.88
N ALA A 99 -4.65 13.26 -9.06
CA ALA A 99 -4.86 14.63 -9.56
C ALA A 99 -5.84 15.48 -8.73
N ARG A 100 -6.49 14.89 -7.72
CA ARG A 100 -7.39 15.54 -6.76
C ARG A 100 -6.92 15.34 -5.32
N GLY A 101 -5.63 15.09 -5.08
CA GLY A 101 -5.07 14.88 -3.74
C GLY A 101 -5.55 13.61 -3.03
N LEU A 102 -6.22 12.68 -3.73
CA LEU A 102 -6.68 11.41 -3.17
C LEU A 102 -5.77 10.29 -3.67
N HIS A 103 -5.01 9.67 -2.78
CA HIS A 103 -4.06 8.61 -3.13
C HIS A 103 -4.49 7.30 -2.46
N ALA A 104 -4.33 6.19 -3.17
CA ALA A 104 -4.55 4.85 -2.65
C ALA A 104 -3.41 3.93 -3.11
N LEU A 105 -2.69 3.36 -2.14
CA LEU A 105 -1.61 2.41 -2.33
C LEU A 105 -1.97 1.06 -1.74
N GLN A 106 -1.82 0.00 -2.52
CA GLN A 106 -1.90 -1.37 -2.04
C GLN A 106 -0.52 -1.85 -1.60
N ILE A 107 -0.45 -2.53 -0.45
CA ILE A 107 0.76 -3.18 0.05
C ILE A 107 0.45 -4.66 0.25
N GLU A 108 1.13 -5.53 -0.49
CA GLU A 108 1.03 -6.99 -0.35
C GLU A 108 2.27 -7.53 0.34
N ILE A 109 2.11 -8.15 1.50
CA ILE A 109 3.22 -8.72 2.27
C ILE A 109 3.26 -10.23 2.08
N ASN A 110 4.42 -10.77 1.74
CA ASN A 110 4.64 -12.21 1.64
C ASN A 110 4.43 -12.88 3.01
N ARG A 111 3.48 -13.82 3.11
CA ARG A 111 3.17 -14.53 4.37
C ARG A 111 4.35 -15.31 4.95
N GLY A 112 5.26 -15.80 4.10
CA GLY A 112 6.46 -16.51 4.53
C GLY A 112 7.39 -15.69 5.44
N LEU A 113 7.21 -14.36 5.51
CA LEU A 113 7.94 -13.49 6.41
C LEU A 113 7.48 -13.60 7.87
N TYR A 114 6.23 -13.99 8.14
CA TYR A 114 5.65 -13.79 9.48
C TYR A 114 4.65 -14.86 9.95
N VAL A 115 4.21 -15.77 9.09
CA VAL A 115 3.24 -16.80 9.45
C VAL A 115 3.58 -18.12 8.76
N ASP A 116 3.37 -19.23 9.46
CA ASP A 116 3.30 -20.54 8.83
C ASP A 116 1.96 -20.64 8.08
N GLU A 117 1.98 -20.78 6.76
CA GLU A 117 0.74 -20.75 5.96
C GLU A 117 -0.16 -21.98 6.16
N ALA A 118 0.36 -23.08 6.72
CA ALA A 118 -0.42 -24.28 6.98
C ALA A 118 -1.14 -24.19 8.34
N SER A 119 -0.45 -23.74 9.40
CA SER A 119 -1.05 -23.62 10.73
C SER A 119 -1.68 -22.25 11.02
N LEU A 120 -1.32 -21.22 10.24
CA LEU A 120 -1.62 -19.81 10.50
C LEU A 120 -1.04 -19.27 11.81
N GLU A 121 -0.09 -20.00 12.41
CA GLU A 121 0.63 -19.55 13.59
C GLU A 121 1.74 -18.56 13.20
N LYS A 122 1.92 -17.55 14.05
CA LYS A 122 2.98 -16.55 13.87
C LYS A 122 4.34 -17.23 14.00
N THR A 123 5.25 -16.92 13.08
CA THR A 123 6.65 -17.29 13.21
C THR A 123 7.40 -16.23 14.03
N ALA A 124 8.66 -16.49 14.37
CA ALA A 124 9.53 -15.48 14.98
C ALA A 124 9.69 -14.21 14.11
N GLY A 125 9.43 -14.31 12.79
CA GLY A 125 9.48 -13.17 11.87
C GLY A 125 8.33 -12.18 12.06
N PHE A 126 7.25 -12.55 12.77
CA PHE A 126 6.12 -11.65 13.00
C PHE A 126 6.51 -10.38 13.76
N ASP A 127 7.25 -10.51 14.86
CA ASP A 127 7.61 -9.35 15.67
C ASP A 127 8.66 -8.47 14.97
N LEU A 128 9.56 -9.08 14.19
CA LEU A 128 10.51 -8.36 13.34
C LEU A 128 9.78 -7.53 12.27
N LEU A 129 8.91 -8.18 11.48
CA LEU A 129 8.13 -7.49 10.46
C LEU A 129 7.25 -6.40 11.07
N LYS A 130 6.65 -6.63 12.24
CA LYS A 130 5.85 -5.62 12.94
C LYS A 130 6.67 -4.37 13.27
N ALA A 131 7.90 -4.54 13.77
CA ALA A 131 8.79 -3.43 14.08
C ALA A 131 9.18 -2.67 12.80
N ASP A 132 9.52 -3.38 11.73
CA ASP A 132 9.88 -2.78 10.45
C ASP A 132 8.71 -2.04 9.80
N LEU A 133 7.49 -2.57 9.87
CA LEU A 133 6.29 -1.89 9.37
C LEU A 133 5.96 -0.63 10.18
N TRP A 134 6.29 -0.62 11.48
CA TRP A 134 6.16 0.58 12.31
C TRP A 134 7.15 1.66 11.89
N GLU A 135 8.41 1.30 11.65
CA GLU A 135 9.42 2.21 11.13
C GLU A 135 9.03 2.73 9.74
N PHE A 136 8.62 1.85 8.84
CA PHE A 136 8.10 2.20 7.53
C PHE A 136 6.94 3.20 7.60
N ALA A 137 5.94 2.95 8.46
CA ALA A 137 4.81 3.87 8.63
C ALA A 137 5.27 5.23 9.15
N SER A 138 6.26 5.25 10.05
CA SER A 138 6.86 6.49 10.59
C SER A 138 7.57 7.29 9.49
N GLN A 139 8.36 6.64 8.64
CA GLN A 139 9.03 7.25 7.50
C GLN A 139 8.02 7.80 6.47
N MET A 140 6.96 7.05 6.16
CA MET A 140 5.90 7.52 5.26
C MET A 140 5.18 8.75 5.83
N MET A 141 4.88 8.77 7.13
CA MET A 141 4.25 9.93 7.78
C MET A 141 5.17 11.17 7.78
N ALA A 142 6.47 10.98 8.02
CA ALA A 142 7.45 12.07 7.94
C ALA A 142 7.56 12.62 6.51
N TYR A 143 7.68 11.74 5.51
CA TYR A 143 7.74 12.09 4.10
C TYR A 143 6.51 12.89 3.64
N VAL A 144 5.32 12.48 4.07
CA VAL A 144 4.07 13.19 3.75
C VAL A 144 4.01 14.56 4.43
N ARG A 145 4.53 14.69 5.65
CA ARG A 145 4.57 15.96 6.39
C ARG A 145 5.50 16.99 5.76
N GLU A 146 6.64 16.53 5.25
CA GLU A 146 7.61 17.39 4.54
C GLU A 146 7.09 17.84 3.16
N GLY A 147 6.04 17.20 2.67
CA GLY A 147 5.38 17.51 1.41
C GLY A 147 6.03 16.76 0.25
N PHE A 148 5.30 15.81 -0.33
CA PHE A 148 5.69 15.21 -1.59
C PHE A 148 5.08 16.00 -2.76
N SER A 149 5.87 16.18 -3.82
CA SER A 149 5.49 16.99 -4.98
C SER A 149 4.49 16.25 -5.87
N GLU A 150 3.40 16.92 -6.21
CA GLU A 150 2.47 16.47 -7.27
C GLU A 150 2.81 17.11 -8.64
N ASP A 151 3.68 18.12 -8.66
CA ASP A 151 3.69 19.18 -9.68
C ASP A 151 4.80 19.11 -10.74
N ARG A 152 5.54 18.01 -10.88
CA ARG A 152 6.59 17.92 -11.93
C ARG A 152 6.12 17.41 -13.31
N LEU A 153 4.81 17.24 -13.54
CA LEU A 153 4.28 16.72 -14.81
C LEU A 153 3.26 17.63 -15.51
N ALA A 154 3.03 18.85 -15.02
CA ALA A 154 2.22 19.87 -15.72
C ALA A 154 3.05 20.96 -16.41
N ALA A 155 4.37 20.79 -16.47
CA ALA A 155 5.30 21.73 -17.08
C ALA A 155 6.32 21.00 -17.97
N GLU A 156 5.84 20.23 -18.96
CA GLU A 156 6.54 19.92 -20.21
C GLU A 156 5.52 19.82 -21.35
#